data_AF-A0AA43A013-F1
#
_entry.id   AF-A0AA43A013-F1
#
_cell.length_a   1.000
_cell.length_b   1.000
_cell.length_c   1.000
_cell.angle_alpha   90.00
_cell.angle_beta   90.00
_cell.angle_gamma   90.00
#
_symmetry.space_group_name_H-M   'P 1'
#
loop_
_entity.id
_entity.type
_entity.pdbx_description
1 polymer ?
#
loop_
_entity_poly.entity_id
_entity_poly.type
_entity_poly.pdbx_seq_one_letter_code
_entity_poly.pdbx_strand_id
1 'polypeptide(L)'
;MICTYYGAEKFERFKELLEYADKLDSAQLGEEEILNTTGWVLLGFLCDPRTGLGYSKTYTISNLAYCRYLVDMIGDMSINEILAHPDTKERTDFYFECTEKAKKFYNTCT
;
A
#
# COMPACT_ATOMS: atom_id res chain seq x y z
N MET A 1 5.67 17.62 5.96
CA MET A 1 5.83 18.46 7.17
C MET A 1 6.95 17.98 8.12
N ILE A 2 7.03 16.68 8.47
CA ILE A 2 8.08 16.17 9.38
C ILE A 2 9.48 16.23 8.73
N CYS A 3 9.62 15.73 7.50
CA CYS A 3 10.88 15.77 6.75
C CYS A 3 11.42 17.21 6.59
N THR A 4 10.54 18.14 6.23
CA THR A 4 10.88 19.57 6.10
C THR A 4 11.33 20.22 7.41
N TYR A 5 10.84 19.75 8.57
CA TYR A 5 11.19 20.31 9.87
C TYR A 5 12.53 19.80 10.40
N TYR A 6 12.82 18.50 10.23
CA TYR A 6 14.04 17.88 10.78
C TYR A 6 15.25 17.88 9.84
N GLY A 7 15.05 18.26 8.57
CA GLY A 7 16.06 18.30 7.51
C GLY A 7 15.97 17.07 6.60
N ALA A 8 15.92 17.30 5.29
CA ALA A 8 15.72 16.25 4.28
C ALA A 8 16.91 15.26 4.22
N GLU A 9 18.11 15.72 4.57
CA GLU A 9 19.33 14.92 4.57
C GLU A 9 19.25 13.71 5.52
N LYS A 10 18.44 13.79 6.58
CA LYS A 10 18.23 12.68 7.53
C LYS A 10 17.30 11.60 6.99
N PHE A 11 16.56 11.90 5.93
CA PHE A 11 15.56 11.02 5.33
C PHE A 11 15.96 10.54 3.94
N GLU A 12 17.24 10.68 3.53
CA GLU A 12 17.70 10.30 2.19
C GLU A 12 17.34 8.83 1.86
N ARG A 13 17.46 7.92 2.85
CA ARG A 13 17.06 6.51 2.71
C ARG A 13 15.57 6.33 2.39
N PHE A 14 14.72 7.23 2.88
CA PHE A 14 13.26 7.16 2.74
C PHE A 14 12.72 8.10 1.68
N LYS A 15 13.59 8.67 0.84
CA LYS A 15 13.20 9.66 -0.17
C LYS A 15 12.12 9.13 -1.12
N GLU A 16 12.29 7.91 -1.62
CA GLU A 16 11.30 7.27 -2.49
C GLU A 16 9.95 7.09 -1.77
N LEU A 17 9.96 6.61 -0.52
CA LEU A 17 8.75 6.47 0.30
C LEU A 17 8.05 7.83 0.48
N LEU A 18 8.80 8.90 0.77
CA LEU A 18 8.24 10.24 0.95
C LEU A 18 7.58 10.77 -0.32
N GLU A 19 8.21 10.55 -1.48
CA GLU A 19 7.64 10.94 -2.78
C GLU A 19 6.31 10.21 -3.04
N TYR A 20 6.24 8.90 -2.79
CA TYR A 20 4.99 8.15 -2.95
C TYR A 20 3.95 8.47 -1.88
N ALA A 21 4.35 8.79 -0.66
CA ALA A 21 3.44 9.20 0.40
C ALA A 21 2.73 10.52 0.03
N ASP A 22 3.47 11.53 -0.44
CA ASP A 22 2.91 12.80 -0.89
C ASP A 22 1.98 12.59 -2.11
N LYS A 23 2.36 11.68 -3.03
CA LYS A 23 1.55 11.35 -4.21
C LYS A 23 0.23 10.66 -3.85
N LEU A 24 0.26 9.72 -2.91
CA LEU A 24 -0.93 9.01 -2.44
C LEU A 24 -1.89 9.93 -1.68
N ASP A 25 -1.37 10.80 -0.82
CA ASP A 25 -2.19 11.74 -0.04
C ASP A 25 -2.85 12.81 -0.92
N SER A 26 -2.12 13.30 -1.92
CA SER A 26 -2.65 14.26 -2.91
C SER A 26 -3.50 13.62 -4.02
N ALA A 27 -3.64 12.29 -4.02
CA ALA A 27 -4.32 11.50 -5.04
C ALA A 27 -3.81 11.78 -6.48
N GLN A 28 -2.53 12.15 -6.63
CA GLN A 28 -1.90 12.46 -7.91
C GLN A 28 -1.38 11.21 -8.62
N LEU A 29 -2.23 10.19 -8.78
CA LEU A 29 -1.88 8.92 -9.43
C LEU A 29 -2.31 8.92 -10.91
N GLY A 30 -1.46 8.38 -11.79
CA GLY A 30 -1.83 8.11 -13.17
C GLY A 30 -2.78 6.92 -13.30
N GLU A 31 -3.54 6.84 -14.39
CA GLU A 31 -4.46 5.73 -14.65
C GLU A 31 -3.74 4.37 -14.63
N GLU A 32 -2.57 4.27 -15.26
CA GLU A 32 -1.78 3.04 -15.26
C GLU A 32 -1.36 2.61 -13.84
N GLU A 33 -0.99 3.56 -12.99
CA GLU A 33 -0.58 3.27 -11.60
C GLU A 33 -1.75 2.75 -10.76
N ILE A 34 -2.97 3.18 -11.09
CA ILE A 34 -4.21 2.71 -10.45
C ILE A 34 -4.61 1.33 -10.98
N LEU A 35 -4.45 1.08 -12.28
CA LEU A 35 -4.83 -0.18 -12.92
C LEU A 35 -3.81 -1.31 -12.68
N ASN A 36 -2.52 -0.96 -12.63
CA ASN A 36 -1.37 -1.86 -12.47
C ASN A 36 -0.58 -1.49 -11.21
N THR A 37 -1.25 -1.49 -10.06
CA THR A 37 -0.68 -1.11 -8.77
C THR A 37 0.49 -2.00 -8.36
N THR A 38 1.65 -1.39 -8.16
CA THR A 38 2.88 -2.07 -7.72
C THR A 38 3.64 -1.21 -6.70
N GLY A 39 4.62 -1.81 -6.02
CA GLY A 39 5.53 -1.09 -5.12
C GLY A 39 4.82 -0.34 -4.00
N TRP A 40 5.24 0.90 -3.77
CA TRP A 40 4.73 1.76 -2.71
C TRP A 40 3.25 2.14 -2.88
N VAL A 41 2.76 2.25 -4.12
CA VAL A 41 1.35 2.54 -4.40
C VAL A 41 0.46 1.40 -3.93
N LEU A 42 0.83 0.16 -4.27
CA LEU A 42 0.14 -1.03 -3.79
C LEU A 42 0.14 -1.10 -2.27
N LEU A 43 1.29 -0.89 -1.63
CA LEU A 43 1.39 -0.90 -0.17
C LEU A 43 0.49 0.15 0.48
N GLY A 44 0.39 1.34 -0.12
CA GLY A 44 -0.53 2.39 0.30
C GLY A 44 -1.99 1.93 0.29
N PHE A 45 -2.43 1.30 -0.79
CA PHE A 45 -3.79 0.76 -0.88
C PHE A 45 -4.07 -0.39 0.11
N LEU A 46 -3.07 -1.21 0.42
CA LEU A 46 -3.21 -2.24 1.46
C LEU A 46 -3.42 -1.64 2.87
N CYS A 47 -2.87 -0.45 3.12
CA CYS A 47 -2.98 0.25 4.41
C CYS A 47 -4.24 1.13 4.52
N ASP A 48 -4.82 1.52 3.39
CA ASP A 48 -5.98 2.40 3.37
C ASP A 48 -7.26 1.65 3.81
N PRO A 49 -7.90 2.02 4.93
CA PRO A 49 -9.12 1.36 5.39
C PRO A 49 -10.30 1.49 4.41
N ARG A 50 -10.27 2.47 3.51
CA ARG A 50 -11.31 2.72 2.51
C ARG A 50 -11.36 1.68 1.40
N THR A 51 -10.27 0.92 1.19
CA THR A 51 -10.27 -0.21 0.25
C THR A 51 -11.11 -1.39 0.74
N GLY A 52 -11.49 -1.39 2.02
CA GLY A 52 -12.42 -2.37 2.58
C GLY A 52 -11.83 -3.77 2.81
N LEU A 53 -10.53 -3.94 2.60
CA LEU A 53 -9.81 -5.23 2.72
C LEU A 53 -10.03 -5.88 4.10
N GLY A 54 -10.07 -5.07 5.15
CA GLY A 54 -10.28 -5.54 6.54
C GLY A 54 -11.66 -6.09 6.87
N TYR A 55 -12.71 -5.75 6.10
CA TYR A 55 -14.07 -6.18 6.40
C TYR A 55 -14.43 -7.54 5.77
N SER A 56 -13.71 -7.91 4.71
CA SER A 56 -14.14 -9.00 3.82
C SER A 56 -13.36 -10.30 4.03
N LYS A 57 -12.33 -10.29 4.88
CA LYS A 57 -11.47 -11.45 5.13
C LYS A 57 -10.89 -11.44 6.54
N THR A 58 -10.78 -12.62 7.14
CA THR A 58 -9.99 -12.84 8.36
C THR A 58 -8.55 -13.13 7.95
N TYR A 59 -7.64 -12.22 8.28
CA TYR A 59 -6.20 -12.37 8.04
C TYR A 59 -5.51 -13.10 9.19
N THR A 60 -4.31 -13.61 8.94
CA THR A 60 -3.44 -14.22 9.98
C THR A 60 -3.20 -13.27 11.14
N ILE A 61 -2.95 -11.98 10.83
CA ILE A 61 -2.81 -10.90 11.81
C ILE A 61 -3.84 -9.80 11.53
N SER A 62 -4.34 -9.15 12.58
CA SER A 62 -5.26 -8.01 12.42
C SER A 62 -4.61 -6.86 11.64
N ASN A 63 -5.41 -6.05 10.95
CA ASN A 63 -4.88 -4.87 10.22
C ASN A 63 -4.18 -3.88 11.15
N LEU A 64 -4.64 -3.73 12.40
CA LEU A 64 -3.95 -2.88 13.37
C LEU A 64 -2.56 -3.43 13.73
N ALA A 65 -2.43 -4.76 13.89
CA ALA A 65 -1.15 -5.39 14.13
C ALA A 65 -0.23 -5.28 12.90
N TYR A 66 -0.78 -5.49 11.70
CA TYR A 66 -0.07 -5.32 10.44
C TYR A 66 0.49 -3.91 10.28
N CYS A 67 -0.32 -2.86 10.53
CA CYS A 67 0.17 -1.48 10.45
C CYS A 67 1.31 -1.20 11.45
N ARG A 68 1.31 -1.84 12.63
CA ARG A 68 2.42 -1.71 13.59
C ARG A 68 3.70 -2.36 13.05
N TYR A 69 3.61 -3.61 12.60
CA TYR A 69 4.75 -4.31 12.02
C TYR A 69 5.27 -3.66 10.75
N LEU A 70 4.40 -2.98 10.00
CA LEU A 70 4.80 -2.29 8.78
C LEU A 70 5.78 -1.14 9.05
N VAL A 71 5.66 -0.45 10.20
CA VAL A 71 6.61 0.59 10.59
C VAL A 71 8.02 0.01 10.75
N ASP A 72 8.11 -1.15 11.42
CA ASP A 72 9.38 -1.85 11.61
C ASP A 72 9.94 -2.37 10.27
N MET A 73 9.08 -2.98 9.44
CA MET A 73 9.48 -3.50 8.12
C MET A 73 9.99 -2.39 7.18
N ILE A 74 9.34 -1.22 7.14
CA ILE A 74 9.83 -0.06 6.37
C ILE A 74 11.19 0.41 6.88
N GLY A 75 11.43 0.29 8.19
CA GLY A 75 12.68 0.64 8.84
C GLY A 75 13.86 -0.26 8.44
N ASP A 76 13.62 -1.49 7.99
CA ASP A 76 14.68 -2.50 7.81
C ASP A 76 14.74 -3.13 6.41
N MET A 77 13.64 -3.08 5.65
CA MET A 77 13.47 -3.83 4.39
C MET A 77 13.20 -2.91 3.20
N SER A 78 13.49 -3.40 2.00
CA SER A 78 13.07 -2.78 0.74
C SER A 78 11.60 -3.06 0.44
N ILE A 79 10.97 -2.27 -0.43
CA ILE A 79 9.57 -2.46 -0.81
C ILE A 79 9.27 -3.86 -1.37
N ASN A 80 10.21 -4.43 -2.13
CA ASN A 80 10.04 -5.77 -2.70
C ASN A 80 10.04 -6.85 -1.62
N GLU A 81 10.86 -6.70 -0.58
CA GLU A 81 10.89 -7.61 0.57
C GLU A 81 9.62 -7.48 1.41
N ILE A 82 9.14 -6.25 1.62
CA ILE A 82 7.86 -5.98 2.31
C ILE A 82 6.70 -6.65 1.58
N LEU A 83 6.62 -6.50 0.26
CA LEU A 83 5.56 -7.12 -0.55
C LEU A 83 5.67 -8.65 -0.62
N ALA A 84 6.89 -9.19 -0.51
CA ALA A 84 7.13 -10.63 -0.44
C ALA A 84 6.84 -11.24 0.95
N HIS A 85 6.75 -10.43 2.00
CA HIS A 85 6.47 -10.90 3.36
C HIS A 85 5.12 -11.64 3.41
N PRO A 86 5.00 -12.79 4.08
CA PRO A 86 3.78 -13.62 4.08
C PRO A 86 2.49 -12.86 4.42
N ASP A 87 2.52 -12.01 5.46
CA ASP A 87 1.36 -11.23 5.89
C ASP A 87 0.96 -10.14 4.88
N THR A 88 1.94 -9.58 4.15
CA THR A 88 1.69 -8.60 3.09
C THR A 88 1.20 -9.29 1.83
N LYS A 89 1.76 -10.46 1.52
CA LYS A 89 1.39 -11.27 0.36
C LYS A 89 -0.06 -11.75 0.46
N GLU A 90 -0.49 -12.22 1.63
CA GLU A 90 -1.89 -12.61 1.86
C GLU A 90 -2.88 -11.48 1.54
N ARG A 91 -2.51 -10.25 1.91
CA ARG A 91 -3.30 -9.04 1.63
C ARG A 91 -3.25 -8.63 0.17
N THR A 92 -2.07 -8.73 -0.44
CA THR A 92 -1.85 -8.45 -1.87
C THR A 92 -2.66 -9.38 -2.75
N ASP A 93 -2.60 -10.69 -2.49
CA ASP A 93 -3.34 -11.69 -3.25
C ASP A 93 -4.86 -11.45 -3.14
N PHE A 94 -5.35 -11.09 -1.94
CA PHE A 94 -6.76 -10.76 -1.74
C PHE A 94 -7.16 -9.44 -2.42
N TYR A 95 -6.30 -8.41 -2.39
CA TYR A 95 -6.53 -7.15 -3.07
C TYR A 95 -6.72 -7.34 -4.59
N PHE A 96 -5.88 -8.18 -5.22
CA PHE A 96 -6.01 -8.48 -6.63
C PHE A 96 -7.27 -9.32 -6.93
N GLU A 97 -7.66 -10.23 -6.03
CA GLU A 97 -8.93 -10.96 -6.16
C GLU A 97 -10.14 -10.00 -6.16
N CYS A 98 -10.16 -9.04 -5.25
CA CYS A 98 -11.19 -8.00 -5.18
C CYS A 98 -11.19 -7.12 -6.44
N THR A 99 -10.00 -6.70 -6.89
CA THR A 99 -9.82 -5.86 -8.08
C THR A 99 -10.36 -6.55 -9.34
N GLU A 100 -10.09 -7.83 -9.52
CA GLU A 100 -10.60 -8.58 -10.69
C GLU A 100 -12.13 -8.76 -10.65
N LYS A 101 -12.72 -8.96 -9.47
CA LYS A 101 -14.19 -8.97 -9.32
C LYS A 101 -14.80 -7.61 -9.65
N ALA A 102 -14.18 -6.52 -9.18
CA ALA A 102 -14.63 -5.16 -9.45
C ALA A 102 -14.57 -4.83 -10.95
N LYS A 103 -13.45 -5.14 -11.62
CA LYS A 103 -13.29 -4.95 -13.08
C LYS A 103 -14.39 -5.67 -13.87
N LYS A 104 -14.66 -6.94 -13.53
CA LYS A 104 -15.75 -7.72 -14.16
C LYS A 104 -17.11 -7.08 -13.94
N PHE A 105 -17.38 -6.59 -12.73
CA PHE A 105 -18.64 -5.93 -12.39
C PHE A 105 -18.84 -4.67 -13.24
N TYR A 106 -17.85 -3.78 -13.30
CA TYR A 106 -17.94 -2.54 -14.10
C TYR A 106 -18.13 -2.82 -15.59
N ASN A 107 -17.42 -3.83 -16.15
CA ASN A 107 -17.60 -4.24 -17.54
C ASN A 107 -18.98 -4.86 -17.84
N THR A 108 -19.70 -5.37 -16.83
CA THR A 108 -21.02 -5.99 -17.00
C THR A 108 -22.16 -4.97 -16.86
N CYS A 109 -21.92 -3.85 -16.17
CA CYS A 109 -22.89 -2.80 -15.93
C CYS A 109 -22.86 -1.66 -16.98
N THR A 110 -22.08 -1.81 -18.06
CA THR A 110 -22.02 -0.89 -19.19
C THR A 110 -22.68 -1.54 -20.41
#